data_AF-A0A4Z2F4M3-F1
#
_entry.id   AF-A0A4Z2F4M3-F1
#
_cell.length_a   1.000
_cell.length_b   1.000
_cell.length_c   1.000
_cell.angle_alpha   90.00
_cell.angle_beta   90.00
_cell.angle_gamma   90.00
#
_symmetry.space_group_name_H-M   'P 1'
#
loop_
_entity.id
_entity.type
_entity.pdbx_description
1 polymer ?
#
loop_
_entity_poly.entity_id
_entity_poly.type
_entity_poly.pdbx_seq_one_letter_code
_entity_poly.pdbx_strand_id
1 'polypeptide(L)'
;MTTMRLQRTNMTTMRLQRTNMTTMRLQRTNMTTMRLQRTNMTTMRLQRTNMATRKLQRTNMTTMRLQRSNMTMMRLQRTNMTTMRLQRTNMTMMTLQRTNMTTMRLQRTNMTTMTLYKGPT
;
A
#
# COMPACT_ATOMS: atom_id res chain seq x y z
N MET A 1 6.74 15.84 -14.10
CA MET A 1 6.13 14.55 -13.69
C MET A 1 7.02 13.86 -12.67
N THR A 2 6.67 13.85 -11.39
CA THR A 2 7.50 13.22 -10.35
C THR A 2 7.15 11.74 -10.19
N THR A 3 8.06 10.86 -10.63
CA THR A 3 7.95 9.41 -10.44
C THR A 3 9.07 8.95 -9.51
N MET A 4 8.72 8.21 -8.45
CA MET A 4 9.69 7.47 -7.64
C MET A 4 9.78 6.03 -8.13
N ARG A 5 10.98 5.55 -8.42
CA ARG A 5 11.23 4.16 -8.84
C ARG A 5 12.34 3.57 -8.00
N LEU A 6 12.07 2.45 -7.33
CA LEU A 6 13.10 1.62 -6.73
C LEU A 6 13.01 0.21 -7.30
N GLN A 7 14.16 -0.34 -7.64
CA GLN A 7 14.29 -1.67 -8.21
C GLN A 7 15.44 -2.41 -7.56
N ARG A 8 15.21 -3.68 -7.16
CA ARG A 8 16.26 -4.56 -6.62
C ARG A 8 16.99 -3.98 -5.40
N THR A 9 16.26 -3.31 -4.52
CA THR A 9 16.84 -2.70 -3.30
C THR A 9 16.51 -3.52 -2.06
N ASN A 10 17.42 -3.46 -1.09
CA ASN A 10 17.20 -3.92 0.27
C ASN A 10 17.38 -2.73 1.22
N MET A 11 16.36 -2.41 2.01
CA MET A 11 16.42 -1.29 2.96
C MET A 11 15.58 -1.59 4.18
N THR A 12 16.01 -1.16 5.36
CA THR A 12 15.21 -1.35 6.57
C THR A 12 13.90 -0.56 6.53
N THR A 13 13.95 0.71 6.13
CA THR A 13 12.78 1.59 6.14
C THR A 13 12.74 2.54 4.95
N MET A 14 11.54 2.75 4.38
CA MET A 14 11.22 3.91 3.55
C MET A 14 10.18 4.78 4.24
N ARG A 15 10.44 6.09 4.32
CA ARG A 15 9.50 7.08 4.86
C ARG A 15 9.31 8.20 3.85
N LEU A 16 8.07 8.45 3.45
CA LEU A 16 7.71 9.66 2.71
C LEU A 16 6.63 10.41 3.47
N GLN A 17 6.83 11.72 3.58
CA GLN A 17 5.96 12.62 4.28
C GLN A 17 5.71 13.87 3.45
N ARG A 18 4.45 14.28 3.30
CA ARG A 18 4.07 15.54 2.60
C ARG A 18 4.57 15.60 1.16
N THR A 19 4.54 14.48 0.43
CA THR A 19 5.01 14.41 -0.96
C THR A 19 3.87 14.36 -1.96
N ASN A 20 4.03 15.04 -3.09
CA ASN A 20 3.17 14.94 -4.27
C ASN A 20 3.93 14.23 -5.40
N MET A 21 3.43 13.10 -5.87
CA MET A 21 4.04 12.33 -6.97
C MET A 21 2.99 11.76 -7.89
N THR A 22 3.24 11.69 -9.19
CA THR A 22 2.30 11.02 -10.11
C THR A 22 2.29 9.51 -9.86
N THR A 23 3.48 8.90 -9.73
CA THR A 23 3.60 7.44 -9.58
C THR A 23 4.71 7.05 -8.63
N MET A 24 4.45 6.02 -7.81
CA MET A 24 5.47 5.27 -7.08
C MET A 24 5.53 3.83 -7.60
N ARG A 25 6.73 3.35 -7.95
CA ARG A 25 6.98 1.98 -8.41
C ARG A 25 8.07 1.32 -7.58
N LEU A 26 7.72 0.25 -6.86
CA LEU A 26 8.67 -0.62 -6.16
C LEU A 26 8.64 -2.00 -6.82
N GLN A 27 9.80 -2.47 -7.27
CA GLN A 27 9.92 -3.76 -7.95
C GLN A 27 11.09 -4.56 -7.39
N ARG A 28 10.82 -5.82 -6.98
CA ARG A 28 11.86 -6.70 -6.42
C ARG A 28 12.59 -6.05 -5.22
N THR A 29 11.83 -5.46 -4.30
CA THR A 29 12.39 -4.78 -3.11
C THR A 29 12.11 -5.57 -1.85
N ASN A 30 13.11 -5.66 -0.98
CA ASN A 30 12.97 -6.19 0.37
C ASN A 30 13.04 -5.02 1.36
N MET A 31 12.04 -4.90 2.24
CA MET A 31 12.05 -3.81 3.21
C MET A 31 11.25 -4.11 4.46
N THR A 32 11.79 -3.86 5.65
CA THR A 32 11.07 -4.15 6.89
C THR A 32 9.82 -3.27 7.02
N THR A 33 9.94 -1.96 6.80
CA THR A 33 8.84 -1.01 6.99
C THR A 33 8.73 0.04 5.89
N MET A 34 7.53 0.20 5.33
CA MET A 34 7.19 1.37 4.51
C MET A 34 6.15 2.26 5.20
N ARG A 35 6.44 3.56 5.32
CA ARG A 35 5.56 4.57 5.92
C ARG A 35 5.31 5.72 4.96
N LEU A 36 4.04 5.93 4.61
CA LEU A 36 3.61 7.05 3.78
C LEU A 36 2.60 7.88 4.57
N GLN A 37 2.92 9.16 4.76
CA GLN A 37 2.10 10.06 5.56
C GLN A 37 1.82 11.34 4.79
N ARG A 38 0.54 11.73 4.67
CA ARG A 38 0.15 12.97 3.98
C ARG A 38 0.70 13.02 2.54
N THR A 39 0.58 11.93 1.79
CA THR A 39 1.08 11.84 0.41
C THR A 39 -0.07 11.85 -0.58
N ASN A 40 0.09 12.57 -1.70
CA ASN A 40 -0.82 12.49 -2.84
C ASN A 40 -0.12 11.80 -4.00
N MET A 41 -0.77 10.80 -4.59
CA MET A 41 -0.29 10.20 -5.84
C MET A 41 -1.35 9.55 -6.68
N THR A 42 -1.24 9.59 -8.00
CA THR A 42 -2.22 8.93 -8.87
C THR A 42 -2.15 7.41 -8.73
N THR A 43 -0.93 6.85 -8.75
CA THR A 43 -0.74 5.40 -8.79
C THR A 43 0.41 4.91 -7.92
N MET A 44 0.16 3.86 -7.14
CA MET A 44 1.19 3.09 -6.47
C MET A 44 1.24 1.65 -6.97
N ARG A 45 2.43 1.20 -7.41
CA ARG A 45 2.65 -0.17 -7.90
C ARG A 45 3.76 -0.84 -7.10
N LEU A 46 3.43 -1.96 -6.49
CA LEU A 46 4.37 -2.82 -5.79
C LEU A 46 4.34 -4.20 -6.45
N GLN A 47 5.49 -4.65 -6.96
CA GLN A 47 5.60 -5.92 -7.66
C GLN A 47 6.77 -6.72 -7.09
N ARG A 48 6.53 -7.97 -6.70
CA ARG A 48 7.59 -8.82 -6.13
C ARG A 48 8.26 -8.15 -4.92
N THR A 49 7.46 -7.63 -4.00
CA THR A 49 7.99 -6.95 -2.80
C THR A 49 7.82 -7.84 -1.58
N ASN A 50 8.80 -7.80 -0.66
CA ASN A 50 8.69 -8.43 0.64
C ASN A 50 8.78 -7.34 1.71
N MET A 51 7.73 -7.16 2.52
CA MET A 51 7.75 -6.18 3.60
C MET A 51 7.02 -6.62 4.86
N ALA A 52 7.64 -6.55 6.03
CA ALA A 52 6.95 -6.89 7.27
C ALA A 52 5.74 -5.97 7.51
N THR A 53 5.93 -4.65 7.38
CA THR A 53 4.86 -3.68 7.69
C THR A 53 4.74 -2.56 6.66
N ARG A 54 3.51 -2.27 6.25
CA ARG A 54 3.18 -1.13 5.39
C ARG A 54 2.11 -0.25 6.04
N LYS A 55 2.44 1.01 6.31
CA LYS A 55 1.54 1.99 6.94
C LYS A 55 1.31 3.17 6.00
N LEU A 56 0.05 3.42 5.65
CA LEU A 56 -0.38 4.60 4.91
C LEU A 56 -1.34 5.39 5.79
N GLN A 57 -1.03 6.66 6.00
CA GLN A 57 -1.82 7.54 6.84
C GLN A 57 -2.10 8.85 6.11
N ARG A 58 -3.37 9.25 6.02
CA ARG A 58 -3.76 10.51 5.35
C ARG A 58 -3.24 10.56 3.91
N THR A 59 -3.40 9.48 3.15
CA THR A 59 -2.90 9.41 1.76
C THR A 59 -4.05 9.45 0.77
N ASN A 60 -3.89 10.20 -0.32
CA ASN A 60 -4.83 10.20 -1.44
C ASN A 60 -4.19 9.52 -2.64
N MET A 61 -4.86 8.52 -3.21
CA MET A 61 -4.44 7.94 -4.48
C MET A 61 -5.54 7.31 -5.30
N THR A 62 -5.51 7.44 -6.62
CA THR A 62 -6.55 6.82 -7.47
C THR A 62 -6.44 5.29 -7.43
N THR A 63 -5.22 4.75 -7.55
CA THR A 63 -5.01 3.30 -7.69
C THR A 63 -3.83 2.79 -6.88
N MET A 64 -4.08 1.73 -6.11
CA MET A 64 -3.05 0.92 -5.47
C MET A 64 -3.02 -0.49 -6.05
N ARG A 65 -1.86 -0.94 -6.53
CA ARG A 65 -1.66 -2.29 -7.08
C ARG A 65 -0.51 -2.99 -6.37
N LEU A 66 -0.82 -4.17 -5.85
CA LEU A 66 0.16 -5.10 -5.30
C LEU A 66 0.08 -6.40 -6.09
N GLN A 67 1.23 -6.85 -6.56
CA GLN A 67 1.34 -8.09 -7.31
C GLN A 67 2.49 -8.93 -6.79
N ARG A 68 2.26 -10.23 -6.56
CA ARG A 68 3.32 -11.18 -6.14
C ARG A 68 4.09 -10.68 -4.91
N SER A 69 3.39 -10.13 -3.92
CA SER A 69 4.04 -9.45 -2.78
C SER A 69 3.67 -10.11 -1.46
N ASN A 70 4.63 -10.21 -0.56
CA ASN A 70 4.49 -10.78 0.77
C ASN A 70 4.58 -9.68 1.81
N MET A 71 3.63 -9.62 2.74
CA MET A 71 3.73 -8.73 3.89
C MET A 71 3.10 -9.32 5.14
N THR A 72 3.53 -8.94 6.33
CA THR A 72 2.84 -9.35 7.56
C THR A 72 1.62 -8.47 7.79
N MET A 73 1.78 -7.14 7.71
CA MET A 73 0.74 -6.17 8.05
C MET A 73 0.62 -5.04 7.01
N MET A 74 -0.60 -4.75 6.57
CA MET A 74 -0.94 -3.50 5.88
C MET A 74 -1.99 -2.72 6.67
N ARG A 75 -1.64 -1.47 7.00
CA ARG A 75 -2.53 -0.54 7.69
C ARG A 75 -2.79 0.69 6.83
N LEU A 76 -4.06 0.90 6.50
CA LEU A 76 -4.55 2.07 5.79
C LEU A 76 -5.43 2.86 6.75
N GLN A 77 -4.99 4.07 7.08
CA GLN A 77 -5.68 4.94 8.02
C GLN A 77 -5.98 6.30 7.37
N ARG A 78 -7.25 6.71 7.33
CA ARG A 78 -7.67 7.98 6.71
C ARG A 78 -7.16 8.07 5.28
N THR A 79 -7.34 7.02 4.48
CA THR A 79 -6.85 6.99 3.09
C THR A 79 -8.01 7.08 2.12
N ASN A 80 -7.86 7.87 1.05
CA ASN A 80 -8.82 7.91 -0.05
C ASN A 80 -8.23 7.21 -1.26
N MET A 81 -8.95 6.24 -1.81
CA MET A 81 -8.61 5.67 -3.11
C MET A 81 -9.79 5.14 -3.90
N THR A 82 -9.72 5.16 -5.23
CA THR A 82 -10.78 4.58 -6.06
C THR A 82 -10.66 3.06 -6.10
N THR A 83 -9.45 2.54 -6.32
CA THR A 83 -9.24 1.11 -6.54
C THR A 83 -8.02 0.56 -5.80
N MET A 84 -8.24 -0.54 -5.08
CA MET A 84 -7.19 -1.43 -4.61
C MET A 84 -7.21 -2.76 -5.37
N ARG A 85 -6.06 -3.21 -5.85
CA ARG A 85 -5.88 -4.54 -6.44
C ARG A 85 -4.77 -5.29 -5.74
N LEU A 86 -5.11 -6.41 -5.14
CA LEU A 86 -4.17 -7.37 -4.56
C LEU A 86 -4.21 -8.64 -5.41
N GLN A 87 -3.09 -8.96 -6.05
CA GLN A 87 -2.99 -10.12 -6.93
C GLN A 87 -1.80 -10.99 -6.53
N ARG A 88 -2.03 -12.27 -6.22
CA ARG A 88 -0.96 -13.19 -5.79
C ARG A 88 -0.19 -12.62 -4.60
N THR A 89 -0.91 -12.11 -3.60
CA THR A 89 -0.28 -11.52 -2.40
C THR A 89 -0.52 -12.41 -1.19
N ASN A 90 0.47 -12.48 -0.30
CA ASN A 90 0.32 -13.12 1.00
C ASN A 90 0.37 -12.03 2.08
N MET A 91 -0.61 -12.03 2.96
CA MET A 91 -0.74 -11.08 4.07
C MET A 91 -1.26 -11.77 5.33
N THR A 92 -0.74 -11.46 6.50
CA THR A 92 -1.38 -11.91 7.75
C THR A 92 -2.56 -10.99 8.09
N MET A 93 -2.32 -9.67 8.15
CA MET A 93 -3.30 -8.70 8.61
C MET A 93 -3.45 -7.49 7.69
N MET A 94 -4.69 -7.19 7.31
CA MET A 94 -5.07 -5.93 6.67
C MET A 94 -6.05 -5.14 7.56
N THR A 95 -5.71 -3.89 7.86
CA THR A 95 -6.60 -2.97 8.58
C THR A 95 -6.93 -1.75 7.73
N LEU A 96 -8.22 -1.51 7.54
CA LEU A 96 -8.79 -0.37 6.84
C LEU A 96 -9.54 0.49 7.86
N GLN A 97 -8.97 1.63 8.26
CA GLN A 97 -9.59 2.53 9.24
C GLN A 97 -9.87 3.88 8.62
N ARG A 98 -11.16 4.26 8.55
CA ARG A 98 -11.59 5.50 7.88
C ARG A 98 -11.04 5.57 6.45
N THR A 99 -11.13 4.47 5.72
CA THR A 99 -10.63 4.35 4.34
C THR A 99 -11.81 4.47 3.39
N ASN A 100 -11.76 5.44 2.48
CA ASN A 100 -12.71 5.57 1.40
C ASN A 100 -12.20 4.78 0.20
N MET A 101 -12.95 3.76 -0.23
CA MET A 101 -12.61 2.92 -1.36
C MET A 101 -13.85 2.47 -2.14
N THR A 102 -13.85 2.72 -3.46
CA THR A 102 -14.93 2.28 -4.34
C THR A 102 -14.82 0.80 -4.67
N THR A 103 -13.61 0.30 -4.95
CA THR A 103 -13.41 -1.08 -5.38
C THR A 103 -12.17 -1.71 -4.76
N MET A 104 -12.36 -2.86 -4.13
CA MET A 104 -11.28 -3.76 -3.71
C MET A 104 -11.35 -5.05 -4.52
N ARG A 105 -10.26 -5.41 -5.21
CA ARG A 105 -10.14 -6.68 -5.95
C ARG A 105 -9.06 -7.54 -5.32
N LEU A 106 -9.46 -8.72 -4.85
CA LEU A 106 -8.59 -9.74 -4.29
C LEU A 106 -8.54 -10.93 -5.27
N GLN A 107 -7.38 -11.21 -5.85
CA GLN A 107 -7.21 -12.34 -6.77
C GLN A 107 -6.03 -13.20 -6.33
N ARG A 108 -6.27 -14.46 -6.00
CA ARG A 108 -5.23 -15.36 -5.46
C ARG A 108 -4.49 -14.70 -4.29
N THR A 109 -5.23 -14.07 -3.38
CA THR A 109 -4.67 -13.40 -2.21
C THR A 109 -4.89 -14.28 -1.01
N ASN A 110 -3.82 -14.60 -0.29
CA ASN A 110 -3.91 -15.24 1.02
C ASN A 110 -3.93 -14.15 2.09
N MET A 111 -4.97 -14.14 2.93
CA MET A 111 -5.13 -13.20 4.03
C MET A 111 -5.77 -13.87 5.24
N THR A 112 -5.11 -13.83 6.39
CA THR A 112 -5.65 -14.41 7.63
C THR A 112 -6.73 -13.52 8.23
N THR A 113 -6.49 -12.21 8.31
CA THR A 113 -7.42 -11.26 8.93
C THR A 113 -7.55 -9.99 8.11
N MET A 114 -8.79 -9.59 7.86
CA MET A 114 -9.13 -8.28 7.31
C MET A 114 -10.11 -7.57 8.24
N THR A 115 -9.76 -6.37 8.70
CA THR A 115 -10.63 -5.56 9.55
C THR A 115 -10.96 -4.24 8.89
N LEU A 116 -12.25 -3.91 8.88
CA LEU A 116 -12.79 -2.66 8.35
C LEU A 116 -13.43 -1.85 9.49
N TYR A 117 -12.86 -0.70 9.79
CA TYR A 117 -13.40 0.28 10.72
C TYR A 117 -13.91 1.49 9.93
N LYS A 118 -15.21 1.54 9.67
CA LYS A 118 -15.87 2.77 9.23
C LYS A 118 -15.90 3.74 10.43
N GLY A 119 -15.64 5.03 10.20
CA GLY A 119 -15.83 6.03 11.26
C GLY A 119 -17.30 6.09 11.66
N PRO A 120 -17.64 6.75 12.78
CA PRO A 120 -19.05 7.09 13.03
C PRO A 120 -19.58 7.81 11.80
N THR A 121 -20.71 7.33 11.28
CA THR A 121 -21.46 7.93 10.16
C THR A 121 -21.93 9.32 10.52
#